data_AF-A0A0K8T597-F1
#
_entry.id   AF-A0A0K8T597-F1
#
_cell.length_a   1.000
_cell.length_b   1.000
_cell.length_c   1.000
_cell.angle_alpha   90.00
_cell.angle_beta   90.00
_cell.angle_gamma   90.00
#
_symmetry.space_group_name_H-M   'P 1'
#
loop_
_entity.id
_entity.type
_entity.pdbx_description
1 polymer ?
#
loop_
_entity_poly.entity_id
_entity_poly.type
_entity_poly.pdbx_seq_one_letter_code
_entity_poly.pdbx_strand_id
1 'polypeptide(L)'
;MNFKYPLRTIFKQDITKVTNTLLPEDFTTADKSTLRIASDVVINILDEMGIASAKAQDLQKPITSWEKLRNSDHMVYILVDTEGDPTGNGYVLGILKVGKKNLYVFDLDGECHERNSLCVLDFYIHESVQRTGLGKKLFEHMLEEQDISPDKLAIDRPSHKFLLFPSKALWIIRCCFAEQ
;
A
#
# COMPACT_ATOMS: atom_id res chain seq x y z
N MET A 1 8.71 -0.57 11.91
CA MET A 1 10.11 -0.76 11.48
C MET A 1 10.89 0.55 11.63
N ASN A 2 12.10 0.52 12.19
CA ASN A 2 12.94 1.70 12.40
C ASN A 2 13.90 1.90 11.22
N PHE A 3 14.15 3.15 10.83
CA PHE A 3 15.08 3.54 9.78
C PHE A 3 16.11 4.53 10.33
N LYS A 4 17.35 4.49 9.81
CA LYS A 4 18.46 5.33 10.30
C LYS A 4 18.35 6.82 9.91
N TYR A 5 17.21 7.23 9.35
CA TYR A 5 17.00 8.58 8.85
C TYR A 5 15.74 9.20 9.47
N PRO A 6 15.75 10.48 9.86
CA PRO A 6 14.59 11.15 10.43
C PRO A 6 13.40 11.24 9.45
N LEU A 7 12.40 10.36 9.62
CA LEU A 7 11.23 10.29 8.73
C LEU A 7 10.45 11.60 8.68
N ARG A 8 10.38 12.37 9.77
CA ARG A 8 9.72 13.70 9.82
C ARG A 8 10.25 14.72 8.79
N THR A 9 11.48 14.52 8.31
CA THR A 9 12.07 15.40 7.30
C THR A 9 11.48 15.15 5.92
N ILE A 10 11.00 13.93 5.66
CA ILE A 10 10.50 13.45 4.38
C ILE A 10 8.97 13.37 4.39
N PHE A 11 8.39 12.78 5.43
CA PHE A 11 6.96 12.57 5.58
C PHE A 11 6.39 13.64 6.51
N LYS A 12 5.47 14.48 6.00
CA LYS A 12 4.80 15.53 6.77
C LYS A 12 3.47 15.10 7.34
N GLN A 13 2.94 13.99 6.85
CA GLN A 13 1.67 13.40 7.24
C GLN A 13 1.89 11.96 7.68
N ASP A 14 0.97 11.44 8.48
CA ASP A 14 1.00 10.04 8.91
C ASP A 14 0.87 9.08 7.72
N ILE A 15 0.10 9.46 6.69
CA ILE A 15 -0.09 8.68 5.48
C ILE A 15 0.35 9.53 4.31
N THR A 16 1.20 8.97 3.46
CA THR A 16 1.65 9.67 2.25
C THR A 16 1.68 8.72 1.07
N LYS A 17 1.18 9.21 -0.07
CA LYS A 17 1.22 8.48 -1.34
C LYS A 17 2.58 8.65 -2.01
N VAL A 18 3.07 7.56 -2.56
CA VAL A 18 4.29 7.47 -3.38
C VAL A 18 3.94 6.77 -4.69
N THR A 19 4.45 7.30 -5.80
CA THR A 19 4.25 6.74 -7.15
C THR A 19 5.59 6.33 -7.77
N ASN A 20 5.65 6.14 -9.08
CA ASN A 20 6.88 5.84 -9.82
C ASN A 20 7.96 6.94 -9.72
N THR A 21 7.63 8.12 -9.21
CA THR A 21 8.61 9.17 -8.87
C THR A 21 9.56 8.74 -7.75
N LEU A 22 9.13 7.80 -6.89
CA LEU A 22 9.80 7.38 -5.65
C LEU A 22 10.04 8.55 -4.68
N LEU A 23 9.15 9.53 -4.71
CA LEU A 23 9.11 10.63 -3.76
C LEU A 23 7.71 10.67 -3.12
N PRO A 24 7.59 11.12 -1.86
CA PRO A 24 6.29 11.44 -1.29
C PRO A 24 5.60 12.52 -2.14
N GLU A 25 4.29 12.38 -2.37
CA GLU A 25 3.53 13.28 -3.25
C GLU A 25 3.57 14.75 -2.80
N ASP A 26 3.60 14.99 -1.49
CA ASP A 26 3.68 16.32 -0.88
C ASP A 26 5.13 16.83 -0.70
N PHE A 27 6.13 16.08 -1.20
CA PHE A 27 7.53 16.43 -1.01
C PHE A 27 8.00 17.48 -2.02
N THR A 28 8.34 18.67 -1.51
CA THR A 28 8.87 19.77 -2.32
C THR A 28 10.19 20.29 -1.76
N THR A 29 11.22 20.37 -2.60
CA THR A 29 12.49 21.05 -2.27
C THR A 29 13.22 21.47 -3.54
N ALA A 30 13.95 22.58 -3.48
CA ALA A 30 14.84 23.03 -4.55
C ALA A 30 16.22 22.35 -4.50
N ASP A 31 16.58 21.74 -3.36
CA ASP A 31 17.87 21.13 -3.17
C ASP A 31 17.92 19.69 -3.72
N LYS A 32 18.80 19.49 -4.71
CA LYS A 32 19.01 18.18 -5.36
C LYS A 32 19.55 17.13 -4.40
N SER A 33 20.33 17.52 -3.39
CA SER A 33 20.87 16.54 -2.43
C SER A 33 19.75 15.97 -1.56
N THR A 34 18.87 16.84 -1.08
CA THR A 34 17.68 16.48 -0.29
C THR A 34 16.70 15.62 -1.11
N LEU A 35 16.50 15.90 -2.40
CA LEU A 35 15.69 15.04 -3.28
C LEU A 35 16.25 13.61 -3.38
N ARG A 36 17.56 13.46 -3.55
CA ARG A 36 18.21 12.14 -3.63
C ARG A 36 18.04 11.38 -2.33
N ILE A 37 18.28 12.04 -1.20
CA ILE A 37 18.14 11.42 0.12
C ILE A 37 16.69 10.97 0.36
N ALA A 38 15.70 11.81 0.03
CA ALA A 38 14.30 11.44 0.15
C ALA A 38 13.96 10.22 -0.71
N SER A 39 14.44 10.19 -1.96
CA SER A 39 14.26 9.04 -2.85
C SER A 39 14.92 7.78 -2.30
N ASP A 40 16.14 7.86 -1.78
CA ASP A 40 16.88 6.72 -1.22
C ASP A 40 16.18 6.15 0.01
N VAL A 41 15.61 7.01 0.86
CA VAL A 41 14.82 6.58 2.02
C VAL A 41 13.54 5.87 1.56
N VAL A 42 12.81 6.42 0.59
CA VAL A 42 11.61 5.78 0.03
C VAL A 42 11.93 4.42 -0.60
N ILE A 43 13.02 4.32 -1.37
CA ILE A 43 13.53 3.07 -1.95
C ILE A 43 13.72 2.01 -0.86
N ASN A 44 14.44 2.37 0.20
CA ASN A 44 14.71 1.46 1.32
C ASN A 44 13.41 1.04 2.03
N ILE A 45 12.47 1.97 2.24
CA ILE A 45 11.18 1.66 2.87
C ILE A 45 10.39 0.66 2.03
N LEU A 46 10.31 0.87 0.71
CA LEU A 46 9.54 0.00 -0.18
C LEU A 46 10.09 -1.43 -0.23
N ASP A 47 11.42 -1.59 -0.25
CA ASP A 47 12.05 -2.91 -0.28
C ASP A 47 11.88 -3.63 1.05
N GLU A 48 12.18 -2.99 2.18
CA GLU A 48 12.07 -3.62 3.49
C GLU A 48 10.62 -3.97 3.85
N MET A 49 9.68 -3.05 3.60
CA MET A 49 8.25 -3.33 3.82
C MET A 49 7.70 -4.36 2.83
N GLY A 50 8.21 -4.38 1.59
CA GLY A 50 7.87 -5.38 0.59
C GLY A 50 8.33 -6.78 0.99
N ILE A 51 9.56 -6.92 1.52
CA ILE A 51 10.10 -8.17 2.06
C ILE A 51 9.28 -8.62 3.27
N ALA A 52 8.97 -7.71 4.19
CA ALA A 52 8.17 -8.01 5.37
C ALA A 52 6.75 -8.47 4.98
N SER A 53 6.12 -7.80 4.03
CA SER A 53 4.82 -8.19 3.47
C SER A 53 4.86 -9.59 2.85
N ALA A 54 5.89 -9.89 2.04
CA ALA A 54 6.08 -11.20 1.42
C ALA A 54 6.15 -12.31 2.45
N LYS A 55 6.95 -12.10 3.51
CA LYS A 55 7.12 -13.05 4.61
C LYS A 55 5.81 -13.27 5.37
N ALA A 56 5.04 -12.21 5.62
CA ALA A 56 3.75 -12.31 6.31
C ALA A 56 2.66 -13.02 5.49
N GLN A 57 2.81 -13.07 4.17
CA GLN A 57 1.91 -13.74 3.22
C GLN A 57 2.46 -15.09 2.72
N ASP A 58 3.60 -15.55 3.24
CA ASP A 58 4.30 -16.77 2.82
C ASP A 58 4.63 -16.82 1.31
N LEU A 59 5.01 -15.66 0.76
CA LEU A 59 5.43 -15.52 -0.64
C LEU A 59 6.94 -15.73 -0.78
N GLN A 60 7.34 -16.48 -1.82
CA GLN A 60 8.76 -16.71 -2.14
C GLN A 60 9.52 -15.44 -2.54
N LYS A 61 8.84 -14.46 -3.13
CA LYS A 61 9.42 -13.19 -3.57
C LYS A 61 8.49 -12.02 -3.23
N PRO A 62 9.04 -10.85 -2.86
CA PRO A 62 8.26 -9.64 -2.67
C PRO A 62 7.49 -9.26 -3.93
N ILE A 63 6.20 -8.95 -3.79
CA ILE A 63 5.38 -8.39 -4.86
C ILE A 63 5.45 -6.86 -4.91
N THR A 64 5.99 -6.24 -3.86
CA THR A 64 6.26 -4.80 -3.75
C THR A 64 7.76 -4.59 -3.58
N SER A 65 8.33 -3.71 -4.39
CA SER A 65 9.72 -3.23 -4.33
C SER A 65 9.79 -1.89 -5.05
N TRP A 66 10.84 -1.10 -4.83
CA TRP A 66 10.98 0.18 -5.54
C TRP A 66 11.08 -0.03 -7.06
N GLU A 67 11.75 -1.09 -7.51
CA GLU A 67 11.95 -1.39 -8.93
C GLU A 67 10.61 -1.70 -9.61
N LYS A 68 9.74 -2.48 -8.93
CA LYS A 68 8.39 -2.76 -9.44
C LYS A 68 7.53 -1.51 -9.49
N LEU A 69 7.63 -0.64 -8.48
CA LEU A 69 6.88 0.62 -8.45
C LEU A 69 7.34 1.57 -9.55
N ARG A 70 8.66 1.76 -9.73
CA ARG A 70 9.28 2.60 -10.77
C ARG A 70 8.80 2.23 -12.18
N ASN A 71 8.61 0.93 -12.43
CA ASN A 71 8.22 0.39 -13.73
C ASN A 71 6.71 0.12 -13.86
N SER A 72 5.88 0.79 -13.05
CA SER A 72 4.41 0.65 -13.08
C SER A 72 3.72 2.01 -12.91
N ASP A 73 2.40 2.04 -13.12
CA ASP A 73 1.51 3.14 -12.76
C ASP A 73 0.85 2.92 -11.38
N HIS A 74 1.40 2.00 -10.58
CA HIS A 74 0.89 1.72 -9.25
C HIS A 74 1.20 2.87 -8.28
N MET A 75 0.45 2.88 -7.19
CA MET A 75 0.59 3.84 -6.09
C MET A 75 0.77 3.06 -4.79
N VAL A 76 1.64 3.54 -3.91
CA VAL A 76 1.85 2.98 -2.58
C VAL A 76 1.56 4.06 -1.55
N TYR A 77 0.62 3.78 -0.67
CA TYR A 77 0.36 4.55 0.53
C TYR A 77 1.24 4.03 1.65
N ILE A 78 2.09 4.88 2.22
CA ILE A 78 2.98 4.54 3.32
C ILE A 78 2.43 5.15 4.60
N LEU A 79 2.25 4.33 5.64
CA LEU A 79 1.86 4.78 6.97
C LEU A 79 3.09 4.87 7.86
N VAL A 80 3.33 6.05 8.41
CA VAL A 80 4.44 6.36 9.32
C VAL A 80 3.93 6.88 10.66
N ASP A 81 4.77 6.74 11.68
CA ASP A 81 4.67 7.40 12.97
C ASP A 81 5.98 8.17 13.18
N THR A 82 5.92 9.49 13.04
CA THR A 82 7.11 10.36 13.12
C THR A 82 7.45 10.80 14.53
N GLU A 83 6.55 10.55 15.50
CA GLU A 83 6.66 11.05 16.89
C GLU A 83 6.94 9.92 17.89
N GLY A 84 6.56 8.68 17.59
CA GLY A 84 6.65 7.55 18.52
C GLY A 84 8.05 7.03 18.81
N ASP A 85 9.08 7.50 18.10
CA ASP A 85 10.45 7.02 18.28
C ASP A 85 11.28 7.91 19.22
N PRO A 86 11.80 7.38 20.35
CA PRO A 86 12.64 8.13 21.28
C PRO A 86 13.94 8.67 20.66
N THR A 87 14.41 8.06 19.56
CA THR A 87 15.60 8.53 18.83
C THR A 87 15.28 9.64 17.82
N GLY A 88 14.00 9.97 17.65
CA GLY A 88 13.49 11.00 16.75
C GLY A 88 13.45 10.59 15.29
N ASN A 89 13.74 9.33 14.94
CA ASN A 89 13.77 8.86 13.56
C ASN A 89 12.39 8.48 13.03
N GLY A 90 11.50 8.01 13.90
CA GLY A 90 10.16 7.56 13.56
C GLY A 90 10.10 6.10 13.10
N TYR A 91 8.88 5.59 12.93
CA TYR A 91 8.61 4.24 12.49
C TYR A 91 7.79 4.21 11.21
N VAL A 92 8.12 3.30 10.31
CA VAL A 92 7.17 2.89 9.25
C VAL A 92 6.30 1.77 9.83
N LEU A 93 4.98 1.97 9.77
CA LEU A 93 3.99 1.09 10.37
C LEU A 93 3.29 0.19 9.34
N GLY A 94 3.19 0.62 8.08
CA GLY A 94 2.46 -0.14 7.06
C GLY A 94 2.59 0.42 5.65
N ILE A 95 2.19 -0.41 4.69
CA ILE A 95 2.07 -0.06 3.28
C ILE A 95 0.75 -0.59 2.70
N LEU A 96 0.17 0.14 1.75
CA LEU A 96 -0.96 -0.28 0.93
C LEU A 96 -0.66 0.08 -0.53
N LYS A 97 -0.47 -0.94 -1.36
CA LYS A 97 -0.23 -0.78 -2.80
C LYS A 97 -1.52 -0.99 -3.58
N VAL A 98 -1.82 -0.04 -4.45
CA VAL A 98 -2.96 -0.09 -5.37
C VAL A 98 -2.52 0.19 -6.81
N GLY A 99 -3.31 -0.24 -7.78
CA GLY A 99 -3.05 0.01 -9.19
C GLY A 99 -4.22 -0.42 -10.06
N LYS A 100 -4.36 0.20 -11.23
CA LYS A 100 -5.41 -0.18 -12.17
C LYS A 100 -5.02 -1.48 -12.87
N LYS A 101 -5.97 -2.41 -12.98
CA LYS A 101 -5.81 -3.62 -13.78
C LYS A 101 -7.01 -3.80 -14.69
N ASN A 102 -6.76 -4.33 -15.88
CA ASN A 102 -7.81 -4.87 -16.72
C ASN A 102 -8.14 -6.26 -16.19
N LEU A 103 -9.32 -6.38 -15.61
CA LEU A 103 -9.86 -7.62 -15.08
C LEU A 103 -10.86 -8.18 -16.08
N TYR A 104 -10.83 -9.50 -16.27
CA TYR A 104 -11.85 -10.22 -17.01
C TYR A 104 -12.78 -10.84 -15.98
N VAL A 105 -14.03 -10.39 -15.96
CA VAL A 105 -15.05 -10.83 -15.00
C VAL A 105 -16.14 -11.54 -15.77
N PHE A 106 -16.52 -12.73 -15.33
CA PHE A 106 -17.63 -13.48 -15.89
C PHE A 106 -18.91 -13.16 -15.13
N ASP A 107 -20.00 -12.91 -15.85
CA ASP A 107 -21.31 -12.77 -15.25
C ASP A 107 -21.99 -14.14 -15.02
N LEU A 108 -23.24 -14.10 -14.53
CA LEU A 108 -24.03 -15.31 -14.24
C LEU A 108 -24.39 -16.10 -15.50
N ASP A 109 -24.40 -15.45 -16.66
CA ASP A 109 -24.68 -16.06 -17.96
C ASP A 109 -23.39 -16.60 -18.62
N GLY A 110 -22.24 -16.39 -17.98
CA GLY A 110 -20.93 -16.83 -18.46
C GLY A 110 -20.30 -15.91 -19.49
N GLU A 111 -20.85 -14.71 -19.71
CA GLU A 111 -20.23 -13.73 -20.61
C GLU A 111 -19.04 -13.05 -19.93
N CYS A 112 -17.96 -12.87 -20.70
CA CYS A 112 -16.74 -12.24 -20.23
C CYS A 112 -16.78 -10.73 -20.46
N HIS A 113 -16.64 -9.97 -19.38
CA HIS A 113 -16.58 -8.51 -19.39
C HIS A 113 -15.21 -8.02 -18.98
N GLU A 114 -14.55 -7.26 -19.85
CA GLU A 114 -13.32 -6.54 -19.48
C GLU A 114 -13.67 -5.30 -18.67
N ARG A 115 -13.05 -5.14 -17.50
CA ARG A 115 -13.19 -3.97 -16.65
C ARG A 115 -11.84 -3.46 -16.19
N ASN A 116 -11.57 -2.18 -16.47
CA ASN A 116 -10.46 -1.47 -15.85
C ASN A 116 -10.90 -1.03 -14.44
N SER A 117 -10.40 -1.70 -13.41
CA SER A 117 -10.75 -1.43 -12.00
C SER A 117 -9.50 -1.11 -11.19
N LEU A 118 -9.64 -0.25 -10.17
CA LEU A 118 -8.59 -0.07 -9.19
C LEU A 118 -8.53 -1.33 -8.31
N CYS A 119 -7.33 -1.85 -8.12
CA CYS A 119 -7.09 -3.07 -7.36
C CYS A 119 -6.19 -2.79 -6.16
N VAL A 120 -6.47 -3.43 -5.03
CA VAL A 120 -5.49 -3.64 -3.97
C VAL A 120 -4.57 -4.76 -4.40
N LEU A 121 -3.27 -4.45 -4.44
CA LEU A 121 -2.23 -5.33 -4.97
C LEU A 121 -1.27 -5.85 -3.89
N ASP A 122 -1.16 -5.13 -2.78
CA ASP A 122 -0.42 -5.55 -1.60
C ASP A 122 -0.89 -4.74 -0.40
N PHE A 123 -1.02 -5.36 0.77
CA PHE A 123 -1.42 -4.66 1.99
C PHE A 123 -0.78 -5.28 3.21
N TYR A 124 -0.03 -4.47 3.94
CA TYR A 124 0.74 -4.94 5.07
C TYR A 124 0.84 -3.88 6.17
N ILE A 125 0.55 -4.31 7.38
CA ILE A 125 0.81 -3.57 8.63
C ILE A 125 1.82 -4.38 9.41
N HIS A 126 2.85 -3.73 9.94
CA HIS A 126 3.90 -4.37 10.73
C HIS A 126 3.31 -5.16 11.90
N GLU A 127 3.82 -6.37 12.16
CA GLU A 127 3.18 -7.35 13.06
C GLU A 127 2.98 -6.80 14.48
N SER A 128 3.92 -5.99 14.96
CA SER A 128 3.89 -5.40 16.30
C SER A 128 2.70 -4.46 16.55
N VAL A 129 2.05 -3.97 15.49
CA VAL A 129 0.93 -3.01 15.58
C VAL A 129 -0.31 -3.50 14.82
N GLN A 130 -0.38 -4.77 14.44
CA GLN A 130 -1.59 -5.35 13.87
C GLN A 130 -2.75 -5.33 14.87
N ARG A 131 -4.00 -5.28 14.37
CA ARG A 131 -5.25 -5.25 15.15
C ARG A 131 -5.47 -4.01 16.04
N THR A 132 -4.74 -2.92 15.78
CA THR A 132 -4.88 -1.62 16.48
C THR A 132 -5.76 -0.62 15.73
N GLY A 133 -6.31 -0.99 14.56
CA GLY A 133 -7.10 -0.10 13.71
C GLY A 133 -6.31 0.65 12.63
N LEU A 134 -4.97 0.58 12.65
CA LEU A 134 -4.12 1.26 11.65
C LEU A 134 -4.37 0.82 10.21
N GLY A 135 -4.65 -0.46 9.99
CA GLY A 135 -5.02 -0.93 8.66
C GLY A 135 -6.31 -0.28 8.15
N LYS A 136 -7.29 -0.09 9.04
CA LYS A 136 -8.56 0.60 8.71
C LYS A 136 -8.29 2.06 8.32
N LYS A 137 -7.52 2.78 9.14
CA LYS A 137 -7.09 4.16 8.86
C LYS A 137 -6.42 4.26 7.47
N LEU A 138 -5.47 3.37 7.17
CA LEU A 138 -4.75 3.37 5.89
C LEU A 138 -5.66 3.07 4.69
N PHE A 139 -6.59 2.12 4.86
CA PHE A 139 -7.52 1.74 3.79
C PHE A 139 -8.57 2.81 3.53
N GLU A 140 -9.16 3.40 4.57
CA GLU A 140 -10.15 4.48 4.44
C GLU A 140 -9.53 5.73 3.80
N HIS A 141 -8.32 6.10 4.20
CA HIS A 141 -7.59 7.20 3.57
C HIS A 141 -7.39 6.97 2.06
N MET A 142 -7.01 5.75 1.65
CA MET A 142 -6.88 5.42 0.23
C MET A 142 -8.21 5.53 -0.52
N LEU A 143 -9.32 5.09 0.07
CA LEU A 143 -10.64 5.20 -0.57
C LEU A 143 -11.07 6.66 -0.75
N GLU A 144 -10.87 7.49 0.28
CA GLU A 144 -11.19 8.91 0.26
C GLU A 144 -10.37 9.64 -0.81
N GLU A 145 -9.06 9.40 -0.86
CA GLU A 145 -8.18 10.07 -1.83
C GLU A 145 -8.43 9.62 -3.27
N GLN A 146 -8.77 8.33 -3.47
CA GLN A 146 -9.09 7.79 -4.80
C GLN A 146 -10.54 8.04 -5.24
N ASP A 147 -11.36 8.67 -4.39
CA ASP A 147 -12.80 8.91 -4.60
C ASP A 147 -13.54 7.65 -5.10
N ILE A 148 -13.25 6.51 -4.46
CA ILE A 148 -13.76 5.22 -4.89
C ILE A 148 -14.62 4.58 -3.80
N SER A 149 -15.82 4.16 -4.21
CA SER A 149 -16.67 3.36 -3.34
C SER A 149 -16.09 1.95 -3.18
N PRO A 150 -16.08 1.37 -1.97
CA PRO A 150 -15.39 0.12 -1.73
C PRO A 150 -15.92 -1.09 -2.54
N ASP A 151 -17.16 -1.05 -3.03
CA ASP A 151 -17.75 -2.05 -3.94
C ASP A 151 -17.12 -2.09 -5.34
N LYS A 152 -16.43 -1.01 -5.75
CA LYS A 152 -15.76 -0.90 -7.06
C LYS A 152 -14.30 -1.30 -7.00
N LEU A 153 -13.78 -1.60 -5.81
CA LEU A 153 -12.41 -1.98 -5.59
C LEU A 153 -12.26 -3.50 -5.75
N ALA A 154 -11.29 -3.95 -6.54
CA ALA A 154 -10.93 -5.37 -6.60
C ALA A 154 -9.75 -5.65 -5.65
N ILE A 155 -9.62 -6.91 -5.19
CA ILE A 155 -8.45 -7.34 -4.41
C ILE A 155 -7.76 -8.47 -5.15
N ASP A 156 -6.49 -8.30 -5.45
CA ASP A 156 -5.67 -9.35 -6.08
C ASP A 156 -5.19 -10.34 -5.00
N ARG A 157 -5.72 -11.57 -5.03
CA ARG A 157 -5.35 -12.69 -4.13
C ARG A 157 -5.39 -12.32 -2.64
N PRO A 158 -6.57 -12.06 -2.06
CA PRO A 158 -6.69 -11.66 -0.66
C PRO A 158 -6.13 -12.73 0.29
N SER A 159 -5.27 -12.32 1.22
CA SER A 159 -4.83 -13.19 2.32
C SER A 159 -5.99 -13.46 3.29
N HIS A 160 -5.92 -14.56 4.06
CA HIS A 160 -6.94 -14.88 5.07
C HIS A 160 -7.11 -13.74 6.11
N LYS A 161 -6.02 -13.04 6.47
CA LYS A 161 -6.09 -11.86 7.36
C LYS A 161 -6.84 -10.70 6.70
N PHE A 162 -6.65 -10.51 5.39
CA PHE A 162 -7.38 -9.50 4.63
C PHE A 162 -8.87 -9.84 4.59
N LEU A 163 -9.24 -11.12 4.38
CA LEU A 163 -10.64 -11.58 4.37
C LEU A 163 -11.40 -11.34 5.70
N LEU A 164 -10.69 -11.32 6.82
CA LEU A 164 -11.25 -11.04 8.15
C LEU A 164 -11.22 -9.55 8.52
N PHE A 165 -10.69 -8.70 7.65
CA PHE A 165 -10.57 -7.28 7.93
C PHE A 165 -11.97 -6.63 7.96
N PRO A 166 -12.29 -5.87 9.02
CA PRO A 166 -13.63 -5.35 9.26
C PRO A 166 -13.91 -4.10 8.41
N SER A 167 -13.90 -4.23 7.08
CA SER A 167 -14.37 -3.18 6.17
C SER A 167 -15.59 -3.67 5.39
N LYS A 168 -16.58 -2.78 5.19
CA LYS A 168 -17.76 -3.06 4.36
C LYS A 168 -17.37 -3.48 2.93
N ALA A 169 -16.23 -2.99 2.43
CA ALA A 169 -15.61 -3.34 1.15
C ALA A 169 -15.45 -4.84 0.93
N LEU A 170 -15.02 -5.54 1.99
CA LEU A 170 -14.63 -6.93 1.91
C LEU A 170 -15.82 -7.89 1.78
N TRP A 171 -17.00 -7.48 2.26
CA TRP A 171 -18.22 -8.25 2.12
C TRP A 171 -18.69 -8.33 0.66
N ILE A 172 -18.29 -7.37 -0.18
CA ILE A 172 -18.70 -7.27 -1.58
C ILE A 172 -17.74 -8.04 -2.49
N ILE A 173 -16.44 -8.04 -2.17
CA ILE A 173 -15.39 -8.67 -2.98
C ILE A 173 -15.41 -10.20 -2.87
N ARG A 174 -16.04 -10.74 -1.82
CA ARG A 174 -16.36 -12.18 -1.72
C ARG A 174 -17.14 -12.72 -2.92
N CYS A 175 -17.89 -11.86 -3.64
CA CYS A 175 -18.68 -12.28 -4.80
C CYS A 175 -17.89 -12.37 -6.13
N CYS A 176 -16.71 -11.75 -6.25
CA CYS A 176 -15.96 -11.77 -7.52
C CYS A 176 -14.89 -12.86 -7.62
N PHE A 177 -14.63 -13.62 -6.56
CA PHE A 177 -13.76 -14.80 -6.58
C PHE A 177 -14.59 -16.04 -6.29
N ALA A 178 -15.49 -16.38 -7.21
CA ALA A 178 -15.96 -17.76 -7.31
C ALA A 178 -14.76 -18.61 -7.75
N GLU A 179 -14.39 -19.50 -6.85
CA GLU A 179 -13.45 -20.62 -6.94
C GLU A 179 -13.06 -21.05 -8.36
N GLN A 180 -11.75 -21.10 -8.62
CA GLN A 180 -11.15 -22.17 -9.41
C GLN A 180 -10.48 -23.16 -8.46
#